data_AF-A0A651H8P8-F1
#
_entry.id   AF-A0A651H8P8-F1
#
_cell.length_a   1.000
_cell.length_b   1.000
_cell.length_c   1.000
_cell.angle_alpha   90.00
_cell.angle_beta   90.00
_cell.angle_gamma   90.00
#
_symmetry.space_group_name_H-M   'P 1'
#
loop_
_entity.id
_entity.type
_entity.pdbx_description
1 polymer ?
#
loop_
_entity_poly.entity_id
_entity_poly.type
_entity_poly.pdbx_seq_one_letter_code
_entity_poly.pdbx_strand_id
1 'polypeptide(L)'
;MPLPFDPKALFDLADRLGIIQSVKDKLVRQPEAAADKLVVVLGELSKIYGVCEAELVRFLNLCFAENVNCSEEREVLLSLEGGRIWQRAQEARGHCHKIWALYENYLDKWFHRVLSRDEAAELRALFERLVYADAQMDQALSQLTGWLSAEAERVLDRVDENDYAEANRIILQARKEILPTRRAINRALSGMLELQAEFISVSSINGAAPERD
;
A
#
# COMPACT_ATOMS: atom_id res chain seq x y z
N MET A 1 -18.34 -16.02 -3.81
CA MET A 1 -18.87 -14.73 -4.31
C MET A 1 -17.71 -14.01 -4.99
N PRO A 2 -17.90 -13.31 -6.12
CA PRO A 2 -16.88 -12.38 -6.61
C PRO A 2 -16.60 -11.33 -5.51
N LEU A 3 -15.34 -10.89 -5.38
CA LEU A 3 -15.00 -9.80 -4.47
C LEU A 3 -15.86 -8.57 -4.83
N PRO A 4 -16.41 -7.83 -3.85
CA PRO A 4 -17.27 -6.69 -4.12
C PRO A 4 -16.50 -5.45 -4.61
N PHE A 5 -15.23 -5.61 -4.93
CA PHE A 5 -14.34 -4.55 -5.36
C PHE A 5 -13.43 -5.06 -6.48
N ASP A 6 -12.94 -4.16 -7.33
CA ASP A 6 -11.98 -4.54 -8.38
C ASP A 6 -10.56 -4.45 -7.82
N PRO A 7 -9.96 -5.56 -7.38
CA PRO A 7 -8.61 -5.52 -6.84
C PRO A 7 -7.56 -5.16 -7.89
N LYS A 8 -7.91 -5.09 -9.20
CA LYS A 8 -6.96 -4.69 -10.25
C LYS A 8 -6.33 -3.33 -10.01
N ALA A 9 -7.07 -2.38 -9.44
CA ALA A 9 -6.53 -1.07 -9.10
C ALA A 9 -5.45 -1.14 -8.00
N LEU A 10 -5.56 -2.09 -7.07
CA LEU A 10 -4.52 -2.40 -6.07
C LEU A 10 -3.41 -3.31 -6.63
N PHE A 11 -3.72 -4.14 -7.65
CA PHE A 11 -2.80 -5.08 -8.28
C PHE A 11 -1.82 -4.44 -9.24
N ASP A 12 -2.22 -3.36 -9.92
CA ASP A 12 -1.43 -2.71 -10.96
C ASP A 12 -0.10 -2.16 -10.41
N LEU A 13 0.00 -1.87 -9.11
CA LEU A 13 1.26 -1.38 -8.53
C LEU A 13 2.40 -2.41 -8.60
N ALA A 14 2.14 -3.71 -8.40
CA ALA A 14 3.20 -4.71 -8.46
C ALA A 14 3.81 -4.85 -9.86
N ASP A 15 2.97 -4.83 -10.89
CA ASP A 15 3.41 -4.85 -12.29
C ASP A 15 4.16 -3.56 -12.64
N ARG A 16 3.70 -2.43 -12.10
CA ARG A 16 4.32 -1.11 -12.26
C ARG A 16 5.69 -0.98 -11.58
N LEU A 17 5.90 -1.62 -10.43
CA LEU A 17 7.24 -1.70 -9.81
C LEU A 17 8.24 -2.44 -10.71
N GLY A 18 7.76 -3.32 -11.60
CA GLY A 18 8.58 -3.97 -12.62
C GLY A 18 9.30 -2.98 -13.55
N ILE A 19 8.68 -1.83 -13.84
CA ILE A 19 9.31 -0.76 -14.64
C ILE A 19 10.47 -0.13 -13.86
N ILE A 20 10.30 0.14 -12.57
CA ILE A 20 11.39 0.68 -11.73
C ILE A 20 12.51 -0.36 -11.62
N GLN A 21 12.15 -1.63 -11.44
CA GLN A 21 13.11 -2.73 -11.34
C GLN A 21 13.95 -2.88 -12.61
N SER A 22 13.36 -2.73 -13.80
CA SER A 22 14.06 -2.91 -15.08
C SER A 22 15.14 -1.85 -15.32
N VAL A 23 14.93 -0.63 -14.81
CA VAL A 23 15.89 0.48 -14.94
C VAL A 23 16.76 0.71 -13.71
N LYS A 24 16.49 -0.02 -12.63
CA LYS A 24 17.11 0.17 -11.32
C LYS A 24 18.63 0.23 -11.38
N ASP A 25 19.26 -0.71 -12.07
CA ASP A 25 20.73 -0.79 -12.14
C ASP A 25 21.35 0.48 -12.76
N LYS A 26 20.63 1.13 -13.69
CA LYS A 26 21.07 2.41 -14.28
C LYS A 26 20.94 3.54 -13.27
N LEU A 27 19.82 3.59 -12.56
CA LEU A 27 19.55 4.60 -11.52
C LEU A 27 20.53 4.49 -10.35
N VAL A 28 20.83 3.27 -9.91
CA VAL A 28 21.78 2.98 -8.82
C VAL A 28 23.22 3.32 -9.20
N ARG A 29 23.61 3.19 -10.47
CA ARG A 29 24.97 3.55 -10.92
C ARG A 29 25.23 5.05 -10.98
N GLN A 30 24.17 5.86 -10.99
CA GLN A 30 24.27 7.33 -10.99
C GLN A 30 23.39 7.92 -9.88
N PRO A 31 23.74 7.61 -8.61
CA PRO A 31 22.97 8.06 -7.47
C PRO A 31 23.22 9.55 -7.24
N GLU A 32 22.14 10.31 -7.23
CA GLU A 32 22.14 11.73 -6.95
C GLU A 32 21.12 12.03 -5.85
N ALA A 33 21.01 13.30 -5.43
CA ALA A 33 19.97 13.74 -4.50
C ALA A 33 18.54 13.38 -4.96
N ALA A 34 18.34 13.09 -6.25
CA ALA A 34 17.09 12.56 -6.81
C ALA A 34 16.77 11.12 -6.36
N ALA A 35 17.78 10.27 -6.12
CA ALA A 35 17.58 8.91 -5.61
C ALA A 35 16.94 8.93 -4.22
N ASP A 36 17.33 9.86 -3.35
CA ASP A 36 16.71 10.05 -2.05
C ASP A 36 15.23 10.46 -2.19
N LYS A 37 14.89 11.22 -3.23
CA LYS A 37 13.48 11.58 -3.50
C LYS A 37 12.68 10.37 -3.97
N LEU A 38 13.28 9.47 -4.74
CA LEU A 38 12.64 8.22 -5.12
C LEU A 38 12.39 7.33 -3.90
N VAL A 39 13.32 7.26 -2.95
CA VAL A 39 13.12 6.57 -1.66
C VAL A 39 11.93 7.16 -0.89
N VAL A 40 11.80 8.49 -0.86
CA VAL A 40 10.65 9.16 -0.23
C VAL A 40 9.35 8.78 -0.93
N VAL A 41 9.31 8.80 -2.27
CA VAL A 41 8.12 8.39 -3.04
C VAL A 41 7.70 6.96 -2.71
N LEU A 42 8.64 6.01 -2.77
CA LEU A 42 8.37 4.61 -2.43
C LEU A 42 7.87 4.46 -0.99
N GLY A 43 8.34 5.32 -0.08
CA GLY A 43 7.93 5.33 1.33
C GLY A 43 6.55 5.89 1.55
N GLU A 44 6.14 6.87 0.76
CA GLU A 44 4.77 7.34 0.80
C GLU A 44 3.79 6.30 0.23
N LEU A 45 4.16 5.62 -0.87
CA LEU A 45 3.36 4.55 -1.43
C LEU A 45 3.24 3.36 -0.47
N SER A 46 4.33 2.96 0.19
CA SER A 46 4.30 1.83 1.12
C SER A 46 3.43 2.08 2.35
N LYS A 47 3.31 3.33 2.82
CA LYS A 47 2.38 3.68 3.91
C LYS A 47 0.92 3.41 3.56
N ILE A 48 0.48 3.77 2.35
CA ILE A 48 -0.91 3.57 1.89
C ILE A 48 -1.27 2.08 1.93
N TYR A 49 -0.40 1.25 1.34
CA TYR A 49 -0.60 -0.20 1.32
C TYR A 49 -0.44 -0.82 2.72
N GLY A 50 0.43 -0.26 3.55
CA GLY A 50 0.66 -0.71 4.92
C GLY A 50 -0.56 -0.50 5.80
N VAL A 51 -1.28 0.62 5.66
CA VAL A 51 -2.56 0.85 6.35
C VAL A 51 -3.59 -0.20 5.93
N CYS A 52 -3.71 -0.48 4.62
CA CYS A 52 -4.65 -1.48 4.13
C CYS A 52 -4.37 -2.87 4.69
N GLU A 53 -3.12 -3.33 4.64
CA GLU A 53 -2.73 -4.63 5.15
C GLU A 53 -2.90 -4.72 6.67
N ALA A 54 -2.58 -3.66 7.41
CA ALA A 54 -2.73 -3.63 8.86
C ALA A 54 -4.19 -3.82 9.29
N GLU A 55 -5.13 -3.13 8.66
CA GLU A 55 -6.55 -3.25 9.00
C GLU A 55 -7.15 -4.59 8.55
N LEU A 56 -6.70 -5.11 7.39
CA LEU A 56 -7.04 -6.48 6.95
C LEU A 56 -6.56 -7.53 7.94
N VAL A 57 -5.31 -7.45 8.40
CA VAL A 57 -4.74 -8.37 9.40
C VAL A 57 -5.52 -8.26 10.71
N ARG A 58 -5.82 -7.03 11.15
CA ARG A 58 -6.55 -6.77 12.39
C ARG A 58 -7.93 -7.44 12.39
N PHE A 59 -8.69 -7.31 11.30
CA PHE A 59 -9.98 -8.00 11.14
C PHE A 59 -9.83 -9.53 11.05
N LEU A 60 -8.91 -10.01 10.22
CA LEU A 60 -8.78 -11.45 9.94
C LEU A 60 -8.17 -12.27 11.08
N ASN A 61 -7.58 -11.60 12.08
CA ASN A 61 -7.03 -12.21 13.28
C ASN A 61 -8.05 -12.30 14.42
N LEU A 62 -9.25 -11.73 14.26
CA LEU A 62 -10.32 -11.89 15.24
C LEU A 62 -10.65 -13.37 15.44
N CYS A 63 -10.87 -13.75 16.69
CA CYS A 63 -11.22 -15.09 17.09
C CYS A 63 -12.09 -15.00 18.34
N PHE A 64 -13.27 -15.62 18.31
CA PHE A 64 -14.21 -15.59 19.42
C PHE A 64 -14.28 -16.96 20.08
N ALA A 65 -14.20 -17.00 21.41
CA ALA A 65 -14.33 -18.22 22.20
C ALA A 65 -15.49 -18.08 23.20
N GLU A 66 -16.22 -19.17 23.40
CA GLU A 66 -17.28 -19.20 24.41
C GLU A 66 -16.71 -18.92 25.80
N ASN A 67 -17.43 -18.12 26.59
CA ASN A 67 -17.09 -17.78 27.98
C ASN A 67 -15.77 -16.98 28.16
N VAL A 68 -15.23 -16.40 27.08
CA VAL A 68 -14.09 -15.47 27.14
C VAL A 68 -14.61 -14.04 26.96
N ASN A 69 -14.08 -13.10 27.73
CA ASN A 69 -14.38 -11.68 27.52
C ASN A 69 -13.83 -11.23 26.15
N CYS A 70 -14.71 -10.95 25.21
CA CYS A 70 -14.37 -10.53 23.85
C CYS A 70 -14.36 -9.00 23.68
N SER A 71 -14.06 -8.24 24.75
CA SER A 71 -14.12 -6.78 24.71
C SER A 71 -13.16 -6.15 23.71
N GLU A 72 -11.97 -6.75 23.56
CA GLU A 72 -10.94 -6.26 22.63
C GLU A 72 -11.38 -6.48 21.17
N GLU A 73 -11.89 -7.67 20.85
CA GLU A 73 -12.42 -8.00 19.54
C GLU A 73 -13.62 -7.13 19.16
N ARG A 74 -14.50 -6.85 20.13
CA ARG A 74 -15.62 -5.92 19.93
C ARG A 74 -15.15 -4.49 19.66
N GLU A 75 -14.11 -4.03 20.35
CA GLU A 75 -13.52 -2.71 20.06
C GLU A 75 -12.95 -2.65 18.64
N VAL A 76 -12.32 -3.73 18.17
CA VAL A 76 -11.88 -3.83 16.77
C VAL A 76 -13.06 -3.73 15.81
N LEU A 77 -14.12 -4.52 16.01
CA LEU A 77 -15.29 -4.51 15.14
C LEU A 77 -15.95 -3.13 15.07
N LEU A 78 -16.20 -2.50 16.23
CA LEU A 78 -16.76 -1.14 16.32
C LEU A 78 -15.85 -0.10 15.64
N SER A 79 -14.53 -0.25 15.76
CA SER A 79 -13.57 0.62 15.08
C SER A 79 -13.62 0.48 13.56
N LEU A 80 -13.87 -0.73 13.03
CA LEU A 80 -13.93 -1.01 11.60
C LEU A 80 -15.29 -0.55 11.02
N GLU A 81 -16.38 -0.80 11.74
CA GLU A 81 -17.73 -0.32 11.43
C GLU A 81 -17.78 1.21 11.38
N GLY A 82 -17.20 1.89 12.37
CA GLY A 82 -17.20 3.36 12.48
C GLY A 82 -16.35 4.11 11.43
N GLY A 83 -15.86 3.43 10.39
CA GLY A 83 -15.15 4.06 9.27
C GLY A 83 -13.75 4.57 9.62
N ARG A 84 -13.12 4.10 10.70
CA ARG A 84 -11.76 4.54 11.09
C ARG A 84 -10.73 4.23 9.99
N ILE A 85 -10.92 3.14 9.25
CA ILE A 85 -10.06 2.77 8.12
C ILE A 85 -10.08 3.85 7.05
N TRP A 86 -11.27 4.39 6.75
CA TRP A 86 -11.43 5.44 5.75
C TRP A 86 -10.69 6.71 6.17
N GLN A 87 -10.78 7.11 7.45
CA GLN A 87 -10.04 8.25 7.98
C GLN A 87 -8.52 8.07 7.80
N ARG A 88 -7.98 6.89 8.16
CA ARG A 88 -6.55 6.57 8.00
C ARG A 88 -6.12 6.50 6.54
N ALA A 89 -6.99 6.01 5.66
CA ALA A 89 -6.75 5.99 4.22
C ALA A 89 -6.70 7.41 3.64
N GLN A 90 -7.59 8.32 4.08
CA GLN A 90 -7.59 9.73 3.65
C GLN A 90 -6.38 10.51 4.17
N GLU A 91 -5.90 10.23 5.39
CA GLU A 91 -4.63 10.78 5.88
C GLU A 91 -3.45 10.40 4.96
N ALA A 92 -3.42 9.14 4.50
CA ALA A 92 -2.39 8.65 3.58
C ALA A 92 -2.53 9.24 2.16
N ARG A 93 -3.72 9.72 1.77
CA ARG A 93 -3.96 10.34 0.45
C ARG A 93 -3.24 11.67 0.25
N GLY A 94 -3.03 12.44 1.33
CA GLY A 94 -2.27 13.70 1.27
C GLY A 94 -0.87 13.54 0.67
N HIS A 95 -0.37 12.31 0.54
CA HIS A 95 0.92 11.99 -0.03
C HIS A 95 0.98 11.98 -1.57
N CYS A 96 -0.14 11.87 -2.30
CA CYS A 96 -0.11 11.83 -3.78
C CYS A 96 0.40 13.15 -4.41
N HIS A 97 -0.04 14.30 -3.88
CA HIS A 97 0.48 15.61 -4.30
C HIS A 97 1.99 15.74 -4.03
N LYS A 98 2.46 15.17 -2.92
CA LYS A 98 3.88 15.14 -2.58
C LYS A 98 4.67 14.30 -3.57
N ILE A 99 4.14 13.14 -3.98
CA ILE A 99 4.77 12.28 -5.00
C ILE A 99 4.94 13.02 -6.32
N TRP A 100 3.89 13.72 -6.78
CA TRP A 100 3.97 14.51 -8.02
C TRP A 100 5.00 15.63 -7.93
N ALA A 101 4.97 16.40 -6.84
CA ALA A 101 5.92 17.49 -6.64
C ALA A 101 7.38 16.99 -6.61
N LEU A 102 7.63 15.81 -6.02
CA LEU A 102 8.96 15.20 -6.04
C LEU A 102 9.35 14.76 -7.46
N TYR A 103 8.41 14.23 -8.23
CA TYR A 103 8.64 13.85 -9.61
C TYR A 103 9.04 15.05 -10.48
N GLU A 104 8.21 16.10 -10.52
CA GLU A 104 8.43 17.26 -11.39
C GLU A 104 9.73 18.00 -11.04
N ASN A 105 10.02 18.15 -9.74
CA ASN A 105 11.14 18.98 -9.31
C ASN A 105 12.49 18.25 -9.35
N TYR A 106 12.50 16.92 -9.19
CA TYR A 106 13.73 16.16 -9.01
C TYR A 106 13.86 14.97 -9.96
N LEU A 107 12.85 14.11 -10.04
CA LEU A 107 12.98 12.82 -10.71
C LEU A 107 12.96 12.94 -12.23
N ASP A 108 12.13 13.81 -12.80
CA ASP A 108 11.96 13.94 -14.25
C ASP A 108 13.30 14.25 -14.94
N LYS A 109 14.02 15.27 -14.46
CA LYS A 109 15.33 15.66 -14.99
C LYS A 109 16.38 14.56 -14.82
N TRP A 110 16.36 13.87 -13.68
CA TRP A 110 17.29 12.78 -13.40
C TRP A 110 17.05 11.59 -14.32
N PHE A 111 15.79 11.18 -14.51
CA PHE A 111 15.42 10.10 -15.42
C PHE A 111 15.85 10.38 -16.86
N HIS A 112 15.61 11.59 -17.37
CA HIS A 112 16.03 11.95 -18.74
C HIS A 112 17.54 11.95 -18.96
N ARG A 113 18.35 12.10 -17.91
CA ARG A 113 19.81 12.06 -18.00
C ARG A 113 20.35 10.64 -17.89
N VAL A 114 19.76 9.80 -17.04
CA VAL A 114 20.29 8.46 -16.72
C VAL A 114 19.72 7.37 -17.63
N LEU A 115 18.49 7.55 -18.11
CA LEU A 115 17.74 6.54 -18.86
C LEU A 115 17.65 6.89 -20.34
N SER A 116 17.30 5.89 -21.16
CA SER A 116 16.90 6.16 -22.54
C SER A 116 15.57 6.92 -22.57
N ARG A 117 15.26 7.55 -23.71
CA ARG A 117 14.03 8.32 -23.90
C ARG A 117 12.77 7.48 -23.64
N ASP A 118 12.77 6.23 -24.08
CA ASP A 118 11.63 5.33 -23.92
C ASP A 118 11.46 4.92 -22.44
N GLU A 119 12.55 4.56 -21.77
CA GLU A 119 12.54 4.24 -20.33
C GLU A 119 12.10 5.43 -19.46
N ALA A 120 12.58 6.64 -19.78
CA ALA A 120 12.18 7.86 -19.09
C ALA A 120 10.68 8.16 -19.32
N ALA A 121 10.18 7.94 -20.54
CA ALA A 121 8.76 8.11 -20.87
C ALA A 121 7.88 7.06 -20.17
N GLU A 122 8.35 5.82 -20.03
CA GLU A 122 7.64 4.78 -19.27
C GLU A 122 7.56 5.13 -17.78
N LEU A 123 8.65 5.59 -17.17
CA LEU A 123 8.62 6.07 -15.78
C LEU A 123 7.73 7.31 -15.64
N ARG A 124 7.78 8.25 -16.58
CA ARG A 124 6.88 9.40 -16.56
C ARG A 124 5.42 8.95 -16.58
N ALA A 125 5.06 8.06 -17.50
CA ALA A 125 3.71 7.53 -17.58
C ALA A 125 3.31 6.79 -16.30
N LEU A 126 4.24 6.08 -15.65
CA LEU A 126 4.01 5.49 -14.34
C LEU A 126 3.68 6.55 -13.29
N PHE A 127 4.48 7.61 -13.16
CA PHE A 127 4.26 8.67 -12.17
C PHE A 127 2.99 9.49 -12.46
N GLU A 128 2.73 9.83 -13.72
CA GLU A 128 1.47 10.46 -14.12
C GLU A 128 0.29 9.56 -13.72
N ARG A 129 0.37 8.25 -14.00
CA ARG A 129 -0.67 7.32 -13.55
C ARG A 129 -0.74 7.18 -12.04
N LEU A 130 0.34 7.30 -11.27
CA LEU A 130 0.26 7.26 -9.80
C LEU A 130 -0.48 8.49 -9.25
N VAL A 131 -0.36 9.62 -9.94
CA VAL A 131 -1.06 10.87 -9.58
C VAL A 131 -2.51 10.85 -10.08
N TYR A 132 -2.77 10.41 -11.31
CA TYR A 132 -4.14 10.27 -11.84
C TYR A 132 -4.90 9.08 -11.25
N ALA A 133 -4.20 8.05 -10.78
CA ALA A 133 -4.80 6.94 -10.03
C ALA A 133 -5.28 7.38 -8.65
N ASP A 134 -5.15 8.64 -8.25
CA ASP A 134 -5.80 9.17 -7.05
C ASP A 134 -7.30 8.82 -7.04
N ALA A 135 -8.01 8.97 -8.17
CA ALA A 135 -9.43 8.57 -8.26
C ALA A 135 -9.65 7.05 -8.20
N GLN A 136 -8.78 6.25 -8.80
CA GLN A 136 -8.91 4.77 -8.84
C GLN A 136 -8.47 4.11 -7.53
N MET A 137 -7.43 4.65 -6.89
CA MET A 137 -6.94 4.23 -5.59
C MET A 137 -7.92 4.67 -4.50
N ASP A 138 -8.50 5.87 -4.59
CA ASP A 138 -9.59 6.31 -3.71
C ASP A 138 -10.81 5.40 -3.84
N GLN A 139 -11.18 5.03 -5.07
CA GLN A 139 -12.22 4.04 -5.31
C GLN A 139 -11.86 2.67 -4.70
N ALA A 140 -10.65 2.17 -4.91
CA ALA A 140 -10.24 0.87 -4.38
C ALA A 140 -10.17 0.85 -2.85
N LEU A 141 -9.68 1.95 -2.24
CA LEU A 141 -9.67 2.16 -0.79
C LEU A 141 -11.10 2.24 -0.27
N SER A 142 -11.96 3.05 -0.89
CA SER A 142 -13.37 3.17 -0.53
C SER A 142 -14.07 1.81 -0.56
N GLN A 143 -13.86 1.04 -1.64
CA GLN A 143 -14.42 -0.30 -1.76
C GLN A 143 -13.87 -1.28 -0.72
N LEU A 144 -12.56 -1.27 -0.45
CA LEU A 144 -11.96 -2.09 0.61
C LEU A 144 -12.51 -1.74 1.99
N THR A 145 -12.63 -0.43 2.29
CA THR A 145 -13.18 0.04 3.57
C THR A 145 -14.64 -0.32 3.71
N GLY A 146 -15.45 -0.15 2.66
CA GLY A 146 -16.86 -0.54 2.66
C GLY A 146 -17.04 -2.05 2.86
N TRP A 147 -16.19 -2.86 2.22
CA TRP A 147 -16.19 -4.30 2.45
C TRP A 147 -15.81 -4.66 3.89
N LEU A 148 -14.73 -4.09 4.44
CA LEU A 148 -14.30 -4.34 5.82
C LEU A 148 -15.35 -3.91 6.84
N SER A 149 -15.98 -2.75 6.66
CA SER A 149 -17.06 -2.29 7.53
C SER A 149 -18.26 -3.22 7.47
N ALA A 150 -18.67 -3.67 6.28
CA ALA A 150 -19.78 -4.62 6.13
C ALA A 150 -19.47 -5.99 6.75
N GLU A 151 -18.25 -6.51 6.60
CA GLU A 151 -17.86 -7.76 7.26
C GLU A 151 -17.76 -7.59 8.78
N ALA A 152 -17.29 -6.44 9.27
CA ALA A 152 -17.24 -6.16 10.71
C ALA A 152 -18.65 -6.08 11.32
N GLU A 153 -19.58 -5.38 10.67
CA GLU A 153 -20.99 -5.32 11.06
C GLU A 153 -21.61 -6.73 11.15
N ARG A 154 -21.44 -7.54 10.10
CA ARG A 154 -21.94 -8.93 10.07
C ARG A 154 -21.38 -9.81 11.18
N VAL A 155 -20.10 -9.63 11.54
CA VAL A 155 -19.48 -10.36 12.65
C VAL A 155 -20.01 -9.83 13.98
N LEU A 156 -20.13 -8.51 14.13
CA LEU A 156 -20.62 -7.86 15.35
C LEU A 156 -22.05 -8.31 15.68
N ASP A 157 -22.95 -8.38 14.70
CA ASP A 157 -24.31 -8.89 14.86
C ASP A 157 -24.31 -10.30 15.48
N ARG A 158 -23.43 -11.18 15.01
CA ARG A 158 -23.30 -12.55 15.55
C ARG A 158 -22.73 -12.58 16.95
N VAL A 159 -21.74 -11.73 17.22
CA VAL A 159 -21.16 -11.59 18.57
C VAL A 159 -22.21 -11.08 19.55
N ASP A 160 -23.10 -10.16 19.15
CA ASP A 160 -24.20 -9.64 19.95
C ASP A 160 -25.27 -10.70 20.26
N GLU A 161 -25.51 -11.61 19.31
CA GLU A 161 -26.36 -12.79 19.48
C GLU A 161 -25.68 -13.91 20.30
N ASN A 162 -24.41 -13.75 20.69
CA ASN A 162 -23.56 -14.79 21.26
C ASN A 162 -23.31 -16.01 20.33
N ASP A 163 -23.51 -15.85 19.02
CA ASP A 163 -23.21 -16.86 18.00
C ASP A 163 -21.75 -16.76 17.55
N TYR A 164 -20.83 -17.10 18.45
CA TYR A 164 -19.39 -17.04 18.18
C TYR A 164 -18.93 -18.04 17.11
N ALA A 165 -19.64 -19.16 16.94
CA ALA A 165 -19.34 -20.15 15.92
C ALA A 165 -19.55 -19.57 14.51
N GLU A 166 -20.68 -18.90 14.29
CA GLU A 166 -20.98 -18.23 13.03
C GLU A 166 -20.06 -17.03 12.79
N ALA A 167 -19.77 -16.22 13.83
CA ALA A 167 -18.82 -15.12 13.76
C ALA A 167 -17.44 -15.58 13.22
N ASN A 168 -16.89 -16.64 13.81
CA ASN A 168 -15.62 -17.23 13.35
C ASN A 168 -15.71 -17.80 11.93
N ARG A 169 -16.86 -18.37 11.55
CA ARG A 169 -17.09 -18.88 10.19
C ARG A 169 -17.06 -17.75 9.15
N ILE A 170 -17.65 -16.60 9.46
CA ILE A 170 -17.61 -15.40 8.60
C ILE A 170 -16.16 -14.94 8.42
N ILE A 171 -15.39 -14.81 9.51
CA ILE A 171 -13.97 -14.40 9.44
C ILE A 171 -13.14 -15.38 8.61
N LEU A 172 -13.35 -16.69 8.80
CA LEU A 172 -12.65 -17.72 8.03
C LEU A 172 -12.99 -17.64 6.53
N GLN A 173 -14.24 -17.35 6.19
CA GLN A 173 -14.67 -17.17 4.81
C GLN A 173 -14.05 -15.91 4.20
N ALA A 174 -14.11 -14.78 4.91
CA ALA A 174 -13.48 -13.53 4.50
C ALA A 174 -11.98 -13.71 4.25
N ARG A 175 -11.27 -14.49 5.09
CA ARG A 175 -9.86 -14.83 4.89
C ARG A 175 -9.58 -15.50 3.55
N LYS A 176 -10.45 -16.42 3.12
CA LYS A 176 -10.30 -17.13 1.84
C LYS A 176 -10.58 -16.19 0.67
N GLU A 177 -11.60 -15.35 0.78
CA GLU A 177 -12.03 -14.43 -0.26
C GLU A 177 -10.98 -13.35 -0.53
N ILE A 178 -10.42 -12.76 0.53
CA ILE A 178 -9.47 -11.64 0.42
C ILE A 178 -8.02 -12.06 0.17
N LEU A 179 -7.71 -13.36 0.25
CA LEU A 179 -6.35 -13.88 0.14
C LEU A 179 -5.61 -13.44 -1.14
N PRO A 180 -6.22 -13.45 -2.35
CA PRO A 180 -5.55 -12.96 -3.55
C PRO A 180 -5.17 -11.48 -3.45
N THR A 181 -6.08 -10.65 -2.94
CA THR A 181 -5.84 -9.22 -2.72
C THR A 181 -4.68 -8.99 -1.75
N ARG A 182 -4.71 -9.66 -0.59
CA ARG A 182 -3.63 -9.58 0.40
C ARG A 182 -2.28 -10.01 -0.14
N ARG A 183 -2.23 -11.07 -0.96
CA ARG A 183 -0.97 -11.52 -1.58
C ARG A 183 -0.38 -10.46 -2.50
N ALA A 184 -1.20 -9.72 -3.23
CA ALA A 184 -0.70 -8.68 -4.11
C ALA A 184 -0.31 -7.40 -3.36
N ILE A 185 -1.09 -6.99 -2.34
CA ILE A 185 -0.71 -5.90 -1.43
C ILE A 185 0.66 -6.19 -0.83
N ASN A 186 0.84 -7.40 -0.28
CA ASN A 186 2.11 -7.81 0.31
C ASN A 186 3.25 -7.86 -0.73
N ARG A 187 2.99 -8.34 -1.95
CA ARG A 187 4.01 -8.31 -3.02
C ARG A 187 4.44 -6.89 -3.37
N ALA A 188 3.48 -5.96 -3.51
CA ALA A 188 3.77 -4.56 -3.78
C ALA A 188 4.55 -3.91 -2.62
N LEU A 189 4.14 -4.17 -1.36
CA LEU A 189 4.85 -3.72 -0.17
C LEU A 189 6.29 -4.21 -0.12
N SER A 190 6.51 -5.51 -0.27
CA SER A 190 7.85 -6.09 -0.28
C SER A 190 8.71 -5.49 -1.39
N GLY A 191 8.19 -5.38 -2.62
CA GLY A 191 8.92 -4.79 -3.74
C GLY A 191 9.29 -3.32 -3.51
N MET A 192 8.40 -2.52 -2.91
CA MET A 192 8.71 -1.14 -2.55
C MET A 192 9.81 -1.06 -1.49
N LEU A 193 9.72 -1.88 -0.43
CA LEU A 193 10.70 -1.90 0.66
C LEU A 193 12.07 -2.38 0.19
N GLU A 194 12.12 -3.38 -0.69
CA GLU A 194 13.35 -3.87 -1.32
C GLU A 194 14.01 -2.76 -2.15
N LEU A 195 13.26 -2.11 -3.03
CA LEU A 195 13.77 -0.97 -3.81
C LEU A 195 14.29 0.15 -2.92
N GLN A 196 13.55 0.50 -1.85
CA GLN A 196 14.00 1.50 -0.88
C GLN A 196 15.35 1.12 -0.26
N ALA A 197 15.48 -0.11 0.23
CA ALA A 197 16.71 -0.58 0.86
C ALA A 197 17.90 -0.50 -0.10
N GLU A 198 17.70 -0.88 -1.36
CA GLU A 198 18.72 -0.80 -2.40
C GLU A 198 19.14 0.64 -2.66
N PHE A 199 18.20 1.57 -2.88
CA PHE A 199 18.53 2.99 -3.09
C PHE A 199 19.21 3.64 -1.86
N ILE A 200 18.76 3.32 -0.64
CA ILE A 200 19.37 3.82 0.60
C ILE A 200 20.81 3.32 0.74
N SER A 201 21.06 2.04 0.46
CA SER A 201 22.40 1.45 0.56
C SER A 201 23.40 2.17 -0.34
N VAL A 202 22.95 2.58 -1.53
CA VAL A 202 23.75 3.26 -2.55
C VAL A 202 23.96 4.74 -2.21
N SER A 203 22.93 5.45 -1.73
CA SER A 203 23.07 6.83 -1.25
C SER A 203 24.06 6.93 -0.08
N SER A 204 24.03 5.95 0.83
CA SER A 204 24.91 5.91 2.02
C SER A 204 26.38 5.66 1.66
N ILE A 205 26.65 4.88 0.62
CA ILE A 205 28.03 4.63 0.13
C ILE A 205 28.59 5.88 -0.57
N ASN A 206 27.77 6.60 -1.34
CA ASN A 206 28.25 7.76 -2.10
C ASN A 206 28.30 9.07 -1.27
N GLY A 207 27.53 9.17 -0.20
CA GLY A 207 27.62 10.28 0.77
C GLY A 207 28.85 10.23 1.69
N ALA A 208 29.63 9.14 1.66
CA ALA A 208 30.82 8.95 2.49
C ALA A 208 32.15 9.30 1.78
N ALA A 209 32.11 9.84 0.56
CA ALA A 209 33.32 10.31 -0.11
C ALA A 209 33.78 11.63 0.53
N PRO A 210 34.95 11.70 1.20
CA PRO A 210 35.45 12.95 1.73
C PRO A 210 35.76 13.91 0.57
N GLU A 211 35.30 15.15 0.68
CA GLU A 211 35.80 16.26 -0.12
C GLU A 211 37.33 16.24 -0.04
N ARG A 212 37.97 15.89 -1.16
CA ARG A 212 39.42 16.06 -1.31
C ARG A 212 39.62 17.47 -1.85
N ASP A 213 39.93 18.37 -0.93
CA ASP A 213 40.60 19.65 -1.21
C ASP A 213 41.97 19.43 -1.87
#